data_AF-S8E752-F1
#
_entry.id   AF-S8E752-F1
#
_cell.length_a   1.000
_cell.length_b   1.000
_cell.length_c   1.000
_cell.angle_alpha   90.00
_cell.angle_beta   90.00
_cell.angle_gamma   90.00
#
_symmetry.space_group_name_H-M   'P 1'
#
loop_
_entity.id
_entity.type
_entity.pdbx_description
1 polymer ?
#
loop_
_entity_poly.entity_id
_entity_poly.type
_entity_poly.pdbx_seq_one_letter_code
_entity_poly.pdbx_strand_id
1 'polypeptide(L)'
;MNGRTNVWYVVEKDVENNVVFVSRNYFSVDKRRRVFRAGSLRWFGGSPPRPRRRIRCKVRHGPGFYDCDMNVEGETAVVKLVEDDQGLAAGQYAAFYHESTCLGSGVIFDSWDDGGYPIAAKALDIAKLLRDKKVKLGKPVKIRNMETTTR
;
A
#
# COMPACT_ATOMS: atom_id res chain seq x y z
N MET A 1 0.81 -34.13 -0.65
CA MET A 1 -0.26 -33.34 -1.31
C MET A 1 0.17 -31.87 -1.34
N ASN A 2 0.74 -31.38 -2.44
CA ASN A 2 1.25 -30.00 -2.55
C ASN A 2 0.25 -29.13 -3.32
N GLY A 3 -0.70 -28.52 -2.62
CA GLY A 3 -1.63 -27.54 -3.18
C GLY A 3 -0.92 -26.22 -3.48
N ARG A 4 -0.27 -26.10 -4.64
CA ARG A 4 0.20 -24.81 -5.14
C ARG A 4 -1.03 -23.94 -5.44
N THR A 5 -1.35 -23.03 -4.54
CA THR A 5 -2.43 -22.05 -4.71
C THR A 5 -2.08 -21.15 -5.90
N ASN A 6 -2.72 -21.37 -7.04
CA ASN A 6 -2.55 -20.61 -8.28
C ASN A 6 -3.29 -19.24 -8.22
N VAL A 7 -3.14 -18.52 -7.12
CA VAL A 7 -3.84 -17.27 -6.86
C VAL A 7 -3.07 -16.08 -7.42
N TRP A 8 -3.81 -15.14 -8.03
CA TRP A 8 -3.28 -13.87 -8.52
C TRP A 8 -3.68 -12.77 -7.57
N TYR A 9 -2.75 -11.85 -7.30
CA TYR A 9 -2.99 -10.69 -6.44
C TYR A 9 -2.82 -9.41 -7.24
N VAL A 10 -3.66 -8.41 -6.97
CA VAL A 10 -3.48 -7.06 -7.51
C VAL A 10 -2.27 -6.42 -6.83
N VAL A 11 -1.30 -5.99 -7.64
CA VAL A 11 -0.08 -5.32 -7.15
C VAL A 11 -0.07 -3.82 -7.39
N GLU A 12 -0.82 -3.34 -8.39
CA GLU A 12 -0.89 -1.92 -8.77
C GLU A 12 -2.16 -1.61 -9.58
N LYS A 13 -2.62 -0.36 -9.56
CA LYS A 13 -3.75 0.14 -10.37
C LYS A 13 -3.37 1.45 -11.04
N ASP A 14 -3.53 1.52 -12.37
CA ASP A 14 -3.44 2.76 -13.15
C ASP A 14 -4.86 3.18 -13.53
N VAL A 15 -5.41 4.12 -12.77
CA VAL A 15 -6.81 4.59 -12.94
C VAL A 15 -6.96 5.41 -14.22
N GLU A 16 -5.97 6.23 -14.57
CA GLU A 16 -5.98 7.07 -15.77
C GLU A 16 -6.10 6.22 -17.04
N ASN A 17 -5.43 5.08 -17.06
CA ASN A 17 -5.38 4.19 -18.23
C ASN A 17 -6.31 2.97 -18.10
N ASN A 18 -7.06 2.86 -17.00
CA ASN A 18 -7.93 1.74 -16.67
C ASN A 18 -7.21 0.37 -16.74
N VAL A 19 -6.02 0.28 -16.13
CA VAL A 19 -5.18 -0.94 -16.10
C VAL A 19 -5.01 -1.44 -14.66
N VAL A 20 -5.14 -2.75 -14.47
CA VAL A 20 -4.86 -3.43 -13.20
C VAL A 20 -3.68 -4.38 -13.38
N PHE A 21 -2.64 -4.20 -12.58
CA PHE A 21 -1.48 -5.09 -12.59
C PHE A 21 -1.67 -6.20 -11.57
N VAL A 22 -1.41 -7.44 -11.98
CA VAL A 22 -1.52 -8.63 -11.12
C VAL A 22 -0.23 -9.44 -11.10
N SER A 23 0.10 -10.03 -9.95
CA SER A 23 1.27 -10.90 -9.79
C SER A 23 0.93 -12.14 -8.96
N ARG A 24 1.62 -13.25 -9.26
CA ARG A 24 1.64 -14.44 -8.41
C ARG A 24 2.70 -14.36 -7.30
N ASN A 25 3.70 -13.50 -7.49
CA ASN A 25 4.77 -13.29 -6.51
C ASN A 25 4.43 -12.09 -5.61
N TYR A 26 3.23 -12.15 -5.01
CA TYR A 26 2.76 -11.12 -4.09
C TYR A 26 3.48 -11.22 -2.74
N PHE A 27 3.72 -12.45 -2.27
CA PHE A 27 4.42 -12.76 -1.02
C PHE A 27 5.95 -12.84 -1.20
N SER A 28 6.55 -11.93 -1.96
CA SER A 28 8.01 -11.78 -1.88
C SER A 28 8.34 -11.17 -0.52
N VAL A 29 9.03 -11.95 0.31
CA VAL A 29 9.50 -11.60 1.67
C VAL A 29 10.30 -10.28 1.69
N ASP A 30 10.81 -9.86 0.54
CA ASP A 30 11.59 -8.63 0.37
C ASP A 30 10.76 -7.33 0.37
N LYS A 31 9.42 -7.39 0.47
CA LYS A 31 8.53 -6.23 0.38
C LYS A 31 7.93 -5.86 1.72
N ARG A 32 8.72 -5.27 2.61
CA ARG A 32 8.22 -4.76 3.90
C ARG A 32 7.35 -3.53 3.69
N ARG A 33 6.02 -3.69 3.67
CA ARG A 33 5.06 -2.58 3.58
C ARG A 33 4.62 -2.19 4.98
N ARG A 34 5.32 -1.23 5.56
CA ARG A 34 5.05 -0.74 6.93
C ARG A 34 4.97 0.78 7.03
N VAL A 35 5.28 1.52 5.97
CA VAL A 35 5.18 2.99 5.97
C VAL A 35 4.10 3.42 4.99
N PHE A 36 3.22 4.33 5.42
CA PHE A 36 2.24 4.95 4.53
C PHE A 36 2.03 6.42 4.85
N ARG A 37 1.58 7.17 3.85
CA ARG A 37 1.08 8.54 4.04
C ARG A 37 -0.42 8.53 4.02
N ALA A 38 -1.01 9.25 4.97
CA ALA A 38 -2.43 9.51 5.01
C ALA A 38 -2.70 11.01 5.00
N GLY A 39 -3.69 11.45 4.24
CA GLY A 39 -4.21 12.82 4.34
C GLY A 39 -5.72 12.83 4.50
N SER A 40 -6.33 13.97 4.21
CA SER A 40 -7.74 14.22 4.54
C SER A 40 -8.04 13.88 6.02
N LEU A 41 -7.10 14.24 6.89
CA LEU A 41 -7.11 13.85 8.29
C LEU A 41 -8.33 14.45 9.01
N ARG A 42 -9.03 13.61 9.77
CA ARG A 42 -10.16 14.01 10.61
C ARG A 42 -9.87 13.60 12.05
N TRP A 43 -9.65 14.59 12.91
CA TRP A 43 -9.39 14.38 14.34
C TRP A 43 -10.65 14.63 15.15
N PHE A 44 -11.09 13.63 15.91
CA PHE A 44 -12.28 13.78 16.78
C PHE A 44 -12.02 14.68 17.98
N GLY A 45 -10.76 14.80 18.42
CA GLY A 45 -10.33 15.76 19.43
C GLY A 45 -10.06 17.18 18.88
N GLY A 46 -10.37 17.46 17.61
CA GLY A 46 -10.15 18.75 16.96
C GLY A 46 -8.69 19.09 16.64
N SER A 47 -7.74 18.28 17.11
CA SER A 47 -6.29 18.48 16.91
C SER A 47 -5.56 17.13 16.80
N PRO A 48 -4.39 17.10 16.14
CA PRO A 48 -3.58 15.89 16.06
C PRO A 48 -3.08 15.44 17.44
N PRO A 49 -2.84 14.14 17.64
CA PRO A 49 -2.35 13.63 18.92
C PRO A 49 -0.93 14.11 19.19
N ARG A 50 -0.58 14.20 20.49
CA ARG A 50 0.77 14.59 20.91
C ARG A 50 1.82 13.54 20.47
N PRO A 51 3.04 13.96 20.08
CA PRO A 51 4.08 13.08 19.52
C PRO A 51 4.53 11.89 20.39
N ARG A 52 4.19 11.88 21.68
CA ARG A 52 4.62 10.84 22.65
C ARG A 52 3.51 9.87 23.05
N ARG A 53 2.33 9.96 22.45
CA ARG A 53 1.26 8.99 22.72
C ARG A 53 1.54 7.70 21.97
N ARG A 54 1.34 6.55 22.63
CA ARG A 54 1.32 5.25 21.94
C ARG A 54 0.11 5.22 21.00
N ILE A 55 0.35 5.18 19.70
CA ILE A 55 -0.69 5.14 18.69
C ILE A 55 -0.82 3.71 18.17
N ARG A 56 -2.07 3.30 17.96
CA ARG A 56 -2.41 2.11 17.19
C ARG A 56 -3.21 2.51 15.99
N CYS A 57 -3.11 1.78 14.89
CA CYS A 57 -3.95 2.02 13.73
C CYS A 57 -4.59 0.77 13.16
N LYS A 58 -5.73 0.98 12.51
CA LYS A 58 -6.36 0.03 11.59
C LYS A 58 -6.22 0.56 10.19
N VAL A 59 -5.65 -0.23 9.29
CA VAL A 59 -5.48 0.14 7.87
C VAL A 59 -6.54 -0.48 6.97
N ARG A 60 -7.41 -1.32 7.55
CA ARG A 60 -8.59 -1.94 6.92
C ARG A 60 -9.61 -2.32 7.98
N HIS A 61 -10.86 -2.51 7.55
CA HIS A 61 -11.90 -2.98 8.45
C HIS A 61 -11.65 -4.44 8.86
N GLY A 62 -11.36 -4.66 10.13
CA GLY A 62 -11.05 -5.98 10.69
C GLY A 62 -10.72 -5.91 12.17
N PRO A 63 -10.49 -7.07 12.82
CA PRO A 63 -10.18 -7.12 14.25
C PRO A 63 -8.76 -6.65 14.58
N GLY A 64 -7.82 -6.76 13.62
CA GLY A 64 -6.40 -6.45 13.83
C GLY A 64 -6.14 -4.96 14.05
N PHE A 65 -5.22 -4.67 14.97
CA PHE A 65 -4.61 -3.35 15.19
C PHE A 65 -3.11 -3.50 15.02
N TYR A 66 -2.46 -2.44 14.53
CA TYR A 66 -1.01 -2.35 14.47
C TYR A 66 -0.56 -1.24 15.43
N ASP A 67 0.45 -1.53 16.25
CA ASP A 67 1.20 -0.46 16.89
C ASP A 67 1.93 0.34 15.82
N CYS A 68 1.92 1.67 15.95
CA CYS A 68 2.54 2.54 14.97
C CYS A 68 3.07 3.85 15.57
N ASP A 69 4.11 4.37 14.91
CA ASP A 69 4.56 5.74 15.08
C ASP A 69 3.89 6.62 14.02
N MET A 70 3.54 7.84 14.39
CA MET A 70 2.88 8.78 13.49
C MET A 70 3.48 10.17 13.65
N ASN A 71 3.93 10.74 12.54
CA ASN A 71 4.32 12.14 12.44
C ASN A 71 3.30 12.90 11.61
N VAL A 72 2.76 14.01 12.15
CA VAL A 72 1.80 14.85 11.43
C VAL A 72 2.52 16.10 10.91
N GLU A 73 2.45 16.29 9.60
CA GLU A 73 3.07 17.40 8.86
C GLU A 73 1.97 18.14 8.09
N GLY A 74 1.46 19.21 8.69
CA GLY A 74 0.34 19.98 8.13
C GLY A 74 -0.93 19.14 8.01
N GLU A 75 -1.39 18.91 6.77
CA GLU A 75 -2.60 18.13 6.46
C GLU A 75 -2.33 16.64 6.20
N THR A 76 -1.06 16.21 6.28
CA THR A 76 -0.64 14.84 6.02
C THR A 76 -0.04 14.20 7.27
N ALA A 77 -0.19 12.90 7.42
CA ALA A 77 0.44 12.09 8.45
C ALA A 77 1.30 11.01 7.79
N VAL A 78 2.55 10.88 8.22
CA VAL A 78 3.43 9.76 7.91
C VAL A 78 3.32 8.76 9.04
N VAL A 79 2.91 7.53 8.71
CA VAL A 79 2.65 6.48 9.69
C VAL A 79 3.58 5.30 9.42
N LYS A 80 4.23 4.81 10.47
CA LYS A 80 5.11 3.65 10.43
C LYS A 80 4.58 2.57 11.36
N LEU A 81 4.15 1.46 10.79
CA LEU A 81 3.73 0.26 11.50
C LEU A 81 4.95 -0.46 12.10
N VAL A 82 4.74 -1.06 13.27
CA VAL A 82 5.72 -1.98 13.89
C VAL A 82 5.83 -3.29 13.09
N GLU A 83 4.71 -3.77 12.55
CA GLU A 83 4.60 -5.00 11.75
C GLU A 83 4.29 -4.69 10.28
N ASP A 84 4.61 -5.61 9.37
CA ASP A 84 4.32 -5.45 7.94
C ASP A 84 2.85 -5.74 7.62
N ASP A 85 2.20 -4.88 6.83
CA ASP A 85 0.87 -5.16 6.26
C ASP A 85 0.88 -4.97 4.74
N GLN A 86 0.73 -6.08 4.00
CA GLN A 86 0.64 -6.06 2.53
C GLN A 86 -0.65 -5.41 2.01
N GLY A 87 -1.67 -5.31 2.87
CA GLY A 87 -2.97 -4.70 2.61
C GLY A 87 -2.99 -3.18 2.67
N LEU A 88 -1.84 -2.50 2.84
CA LEU A 88 -1.76 -1.06 2.65
C LEU A 88 -2.11 -0.70 1.19
N ALA A 89 -3.26 -0.05 1.01
CA ALA A 89 -3.79 0.30 -0.30
C ALA A 89 -4.24 1.76 -0.33
N ALA A 90 -3.80 2.49 -1.36
CA ALA A 90 -4.26 3.84 -1.62
C ALA A 90 -5.79 3.90 -1.75
N GLY A 91 -6.40 4.93 -1.18
CA GLY A 91 -7.84 5.13 -1.12
C GLY A 91 -8.54 4.40 0.04
N GLN A 92 -7.86 3.51 0.77
CA GLN A 92 -8.40 2.98 2.03
C GLN A 92 -8.24 3.97 3.18
N TYR A 93 -9.06 3.82 4.21
CA TYR A 93 -8.94 4.61 5.42
C TYR A 93 -8.01 3.95 6.43
N ALA A 94 -7.13 4.75 7.00
CA ALA A 94 -6.44 4.44 8.25
C ALA A 94 -7.20 5.10 9.41
N ALA A 95 -7.53 4.33 10.45
CA ALA A 95 -8.13 4.83 11.70
C ALA A 95 -7.11 4.74 12.83
N PHE A 96 -6.96 5.82 13.60
CA PHE A 96 -5.94 5.99 14.64
C PHE A 96 -6.57 5.92 16.04
N TYR A 97 -5.90 5.22 16.94
CA TYR A 97 -6.37 4.93 18.28
C TYR A 97 -5.29 5.18 19.32
N HIS A 98 -5.71 5.59 20.51
CA HIS A 98 -4.93 5.48 21.72
C HIS A 98 -5.72 4.59 22.68
N GLU A 99 -5.16 3.44 23.04
CA GLU A 99 -5.90 2.41 23.78
C GLU A 99 -7.23 2.10 23.06
N SER A 100 -8.38 2.24 23.72
CA SER A 100 -9.71 2.02 23.15
C SER A 100 -10.33 3.28 22.52
N THR A 101 -9.70 4.45 22.67
CA THR A 101 -10.23 5.72 22.14
C THR A 101 -9.81 5.93 20.70
N CYS A 102 -10.79 6.10 19.81
CA CYS A 102 -10.53 6.54 18.45
C CYS A 102 -10.16 8.03 18.44
N LEU A 103 -8.98 8.35 17.92
CA LEU A 103 -8.47 9.72 17.84
C LEU A 103 -8.91 10.42 16.56
N GLY A 104 -9.04 9.65 15.48
CA GLY A 104 -9.33 10.17 14.15
C GLY A 104 -9.03 9.17 13.05
N SER A 105 -9.09 9.65 11.81
CA SER A 105 -8.79 8.85 10.61
C SER A 105 -8.20 9.70 9.48
N GLY A 106 -7.68 9.02 8.46
CA GLY A 106 -7.20 9.62 7.22
C GLY A 106 -7.31 8.64 6.05
N VAL A 107 -7.20 9.16 4.83
CA VAL A 107 -7.17 8.36 3.60
C VAL A 107 -5.73 8.10 3.23
N ILE A 108 -5.37 6.83 3.01
CA ILE A 108 -4.04 6.41 2.57
C ILE A 108 -3.82 6.88 1.12
N PHE A 109 -2.74 7.63 0.88
CA PHE A 109 -2.36 8.11 -0.46
C PHE A 109 -1.34 7.20 -1.13
N ASP A 110 -0.28 6.85 -0.40
CA ASP A 110 0.79 6.00 -0.87
C ASP A 110 1.33 5.15 0.29
N SER A 111 2.05 4.09 -0.06
CA SER A 111 2.77 3.25 0.90
C SER A 111 4.14 2.87 0.34
N TRP A 112 5.13 2.83 1.21
CA TRP A 112 6.54 2.65 0.87
C TRP A 112 7.11 1.46 1.65
N ASP A 113 8.14 0.84 1.09
CA ASP A 113 9.04 -0.04 1.83
C ASP A 113 10.25 0.75 2.34
N ASP A 114 11.00 0.18 3.30
CA ASP A 114 12.24 0.78 3.79
C ASP A 114 13.31 0.90 2.68
N GLY A 115 13.12 0.18 1.56
CA GLY A 115 14.00 0.17 0.38
C GLY A 115 13.63 1.15 -0.73
N GLY A 116 12.56 1.94 -0.56
CA GLY A 116 12.11 2.94 -1.52
C GLY A 116 11.82 2.39 -2.92
N TYR A 117 11.29 1.17 -3.06
CA TYR A 117 10.96 0.59 -4.37
C TYR A 117 9.45 0.65 -4.61
N PRO A 118 8.91 1.71 -5.24
CA PRO A 118 7.50 1.72 -5.59
C PRO A 118 7.34 0.70 -6.70
N ILE A 119 6.72 -0.44 -6.37
CA ILE A 119 6.17 -1.37 -7.36
C ILE A 119 5.33 -0.60 -8.39
N ALA A 120 4.73 0.51 -7.96
CA ALA A 120 4.09 1.54 -8.78
C ALA A 120 5.01 2.10 -9.87
N ALA A 121 6.23 2.54 -9.58
CA ALA A 121 7.08 3.23 -10.55
C ALA A 121 7.48 2.31 -11.71
N LYS A 122 7.91 1.07 -11.43
CA LYS A 122 8.29 0.12 -12.49
C LYS A 122 7.08 -0.34 -13.32
N ALA A 123 5.91 -0.52 -12.70
CA ALA A 123 4.67 -0.84 -13.41
C ALA A 123 4.19 0.34 -14.27
N LEU A 124 4.30 1.57 -13.77
CA LEU A 124 3.95 2.79 -14.48
C LEU A 124 4.93 3.07 -15.62
N ASP A 125 6.22 2.78 -15.44
CA ASP A 125 7.23 2.89 -16.50
C ASP A 125 6.97 1.87 -17.61
N ILE A 126 6.58 0.63 -17.26
CA ILE A 126 6.11 -0.36 -18.23
C ILE A 126 4.84 0.15 -18.96
N ALA A 127 3.89 0.76 -18.26
CA ALA A 127 2.71 1.36 -18.90
C ALA A 127 3.07 2.53 -19.83
N LYS A 128 4.00 3.41 -19.45
CA LYS A 128 4.53 4.50 -20.30
C LYS A 128 5.18 3.93 -21.56
N LEU A 129 6.03 2.91 -21.43
CA LEU A 129 6.66 2.24 -22.57
C LEU A 129 5.64 1.60 -23.53
N LEU A 130 4.49 1.14 -23.02
CA LEU A 130 3.40 0.60 -23.84
C LEU A 130 2.60 1.71 -24.55
N ARG A 131 2.45 2.90 -23.94
CA ARG A 131 1.83 4.09 -24.56
C ARG A 131 2.61 4.58 -25.77
N ASP A 132 3.93 4.70 -25.66
CA ASP A 132 4.80 5.21 -26.73
C ASP A 132 4.75 4.33 -27.99
N LYS A 133 4.41 3.05 -27.85
CA LYS A 133 4.26 2.13 -28.98
C LYS A 133 2.89 2.15 -29.66
N LYS A 134 1.96 3.06 -29.33
CA LYS A 134 0.56 3.08 -29.84
C LYS A 134 -0.08 1.69 -29.82
N VAL A 135 0.26 0.87 -28.83
CA VAL A 135 -0.38 -0.43 -28.67
C VAL A 135 -1.76 -0.15 -28.07
N LYS A 136 -2.82 -0.23 -28.88
CA LYS A 136 -4.18 -0.37 -28.33
C LYS A 136 -4.10 -1.53 -27.35
N LEU A 137 -4.52 -1.33 -26.10
CA LEU A 137 -4.72 -2.42 -25.14
C LEU A 137 -5.80 -3.36 -25.74
N GLY A 138 -5.34 -4.27 -26.59
CA GLY A 138 -6.10 -5.40 -27.07
C GLY A 138 -6.34 -6.37 -25.92
N LYS A 139 -7.01 -7.48 -26.22
CA LYS A 139 -7.40 -8.53 -25.27
C LYS A 139 -6.34 -8.77 -24.17
N PRO A 140 -6.76 -8.98 -22.90
CA PRO A 140 -5.89 -8.99 -21.73
C PRO A 140 -4.59 -9.77 -21.94
N VAL A 141 -3.46 -9.07 -21.80
CA VAL A 141 -2.12 -9.64 -22.04
C VAL A 141 -1.60 -10.26 -20.76
N LYS A 142 -1.29 -11.56 -20.80
CA LYS A 142 -0.70 -12.30 -19.69
C LYS A 142 0.79 -11.97 -19.59
N ILE A 143 1.17 -11.11 -18.65
CA ILE A 143 2.57 -10.80 -18.36
C ILE A 143 3.19 -12.01 -17.63
N ARG A 144 4.15 -12.67 -18.27
CA ARG A 144 4.94 -13.76 -17.67
C ARG A 144 6.23 -13.15 -17.10
N ASN A 145 6.54 -13.41 -15.85
CA ASN A 145 7.88 -13.12 -15.33
C ASN A 145 8.88 -14.05 -16.02
N MET A 146 9.97 -13.51 -16.53
CA MET A 146 11.10 -14.32 -16.97
C MET A 146 11.74 -14.93 -15.71
N GLU A 147 11.87 -16.25 -15.70
CA GLU A 147 12.57 -16.96 -14.63
C GLU A 147 14.00 -16.44 -14.56
N THR A 148 14.40 -15.93 -13.39
CA THR A 148 15.79 -15.58 -13.15
C THR A 148 16.56 -16.88 -13.01
N THR A 149 17.25 -17.27 -14.08
CA THR A 149 18.24 -18.35 -14.03
C THR A 149 19.38 -17.89 -13.13
N THR A 150 19.34 -18.28 -11.86
CA THR A 150 20.52 -18.24 -11.00
C THR A 150 21.44 -19.38 -11.46
N ARG A 151 22.60 -19.02 -12.02
CA ARG A 151 23.75 -19.93 -12.18
C ARG A 151 24.52 -20.00 -10.88
#